data_AF-A0A2I1GB71-F1
#
_entry.id   AF-A0A2I1GB71-F1
#
_cell.length_a   1.000
_cell.length_b   1.000
_cell.length_c   1.000
_cell.angle_alpha   90.00
_cell.angle_beta   90.00
_cell.angle_gamma   90.00
#
_symmetry.space_group_name_H-M   'P 1'
#
loop_
_entity.id
_entity.type
_entity.pdbx_description
1 polymer ?
#
loop_
_entity_poly.entity_id
_entity_poly.type
_entity_poly.pdbx_seq_one_letter_code
_entity_poly.pdbx_strand_id
1 'polypeptide(L)'
;MPRIYTLNDVGNSGGSKLGNPPSNRYPPSRLELEEQLKKDREKFIRSAKQLITKYHVLDEKNKCMQNDLDHSHEENEQLQNDLDHLHEENEHMGALHSLVPFYCKLVFQITCEQKSHADLNAKQLKEIESLKSKNNLLESSVSSTQKILFLKDSEITSLEARINELEAELERTAQKALLDEGAEAKDSDT
;
A
#
# COMPACT_ATOMS: atom_id res chain seq x y z
N MET A 1 -110.50 77.38 -36.65
CA MET A 1 -110.89 76.19 -35.86
C MET A 1 -109.82 75.13 -36.04
N PRO A 2 -109.10 74.69 -35.00
CA PRO A 2 -108.09 73.62 -35.12
C PRO A 2 -108.79 72.27 -35.33
N ARG A 3 -108.23 71.42 -36.19
CA ARG A 3 -108.74 70.07 -36.46
C ARG A 3 -108.47 69.17 -35.24
N ILE A 4 -109.54 68.66 -34.65
CA ILE A 4 -109.49 67.67 -33.56
C ILE A 4 -109.33 66.29 -34.21
N TYR A 5 -108.19 65.64 -33.99
CA TYR A 5 -107.94 64.27 -34.44
C TYR A 5 -108.59 63.28 -33.47
N THR A 6 -109.39 62.38 -34.01
CA THR A 6 -110.11 61.34 -33.26
C THR A 6 -109.36 60.02 -33.31
N LEU A 7 -109.68 59.07 -32.41
CA LEU A 7 -109.01 57.77 -32.34
C LEU A 7 -109.03 56.98 -33.67
N ASN A 8 -109.97 57.31 -34.56
CA ASN A 8 -110.09 56.75 -35.91
C ASN A 8 -109.04 57.30 -36.89
N ASP A 9 -108.45 58.47 -36.61
CA ASP A 9 -107.37 59.08 -37.42
C ASP A 9 -106.01 58.38 -37.21
N VAL A 10 -105.91 57.47 -36.24
CA VAL A 10 -104.75 56.59 -36.00
C VAL A 10 -104.90 55.24 -36.71
N GLY A 11 -106.04 55.00 -37.37
CA GLY A 11 -106.43 53.69 -37.91
C GLY A 11 -106.03 53.39 -39.36
N ASN A 12 -105.15 54.18 -40.00
CA ASN A 12 -104.79 53.93 -41.41
C ASN A 12 -103.31 54.20 -41.76
N SER A 13 -102.39 53.81 -40.89
CA SER A 13 -101.00 53.59 -41.30
C SER A 13 -100.67 52.11 -41.10
N GLY A 14 -100.66 51.34 -42.20
CA GLY A 14 -100.23 49.94 -42.28
C GLY A 14 -98.73 49.76 -42.02
N GLY A 15 -98.25 50.29 -40.91
CA GLY A 15 -96.89 50.13 -40.42
C GLY A 15 -96.95 49.64 -38.98
N SER A 16 -96.32 48.50 -38.73
CA SER A 16 -96.00 47.94 -37.42
C SER A 16 -95.21 48.96 -36.57
N LYS A 17 -95.90 49.97 -36.01
CA LYS A 17 -95.32 50.95 -35.07
C LYS A 17 -95.11 50.38 -33.67
N LEU A 18 -95.66 49.21 -33.41
CA LEU A 18 -95.42 48.41 -32.23
C LEU A 18 -94.48 47.29 -32.68
N GLY A 19 -93.17 47.50 -32.56
CA GLY A 19 -92.19 46.45 -32.84
C GLY A 19 -92.54 45.14 -32.11
N ASN A 20 -91.93 44.03 -32.53
CA ASN A 20 -92.20 42.70 -31.98
C ASN A 20 -92.33 42.75 -30.45
N PRO A 21 -93.33 42.07 -29.86
CA PRO A 21 -93.43 41.98 -28.41
C PRO A 21 -92.06 41.57 -27.85
N PRO A 22 -91.50 42.26 -26.84
CA PRO A 22 -90.27 41.85 -26.22
C PRO A 22 -90.43 40.41 -25.77
N SER A 23 -89.55 39.55 -26.28
CA SER A 23 -89.59 38.09 -26.10
C SER A 23 -89.45 37.64 -24.64
N ASN A 24 -89.39 38.58 -23.69
CA ASN A 24 -89.23 38.31 -22.27
C ASN A 24 -89.90 39.45 -21.46
N ARG A 25 -91.23 39.39 -21.31
CA ARG A 25 -92.01 40.43 -20.60
C ARG A 25 -92.49 40.00 -19.21
N TYR A 26 -92.10 38.81 -18.74
CA TYR A 26 -92.41 38.33 -17.39
C TYR A 26 -91.18 37.67 -16.75
N PRO A 27 -90.92 37.89 -15.46
CA PRO A 27 -89.92 37.12 -14.73
C PRO A 27 -90.26 35.63 -14.79
N PRO A 28 -89.25 34.75 -14.69
CA PRO A 28 -89.45 33.30 -14.75
C PRO A 28 -90.59 32.86 -13.84
N SER A 29 -91.42 31.94 -14.32
CA SER A 29 -92.45 31.38 -13.47
C SER A 29 -91.80 30.66 -12.28
N ARG A 30 -92.51 30.57 -11.15
CA ARG A 30 -92.02 29.85 -9.97
C ARG A 30 -91.55 28.42 -10.33
N LEU A 31 -92.27 27.76 -11.24
CA LEU A 31 -91.94 26.42 -11.71
C LEU A 31 -90.61 26.37 -12.48
N GLU A 32 -90.37 27.32 -13.39
CA GLU A 32 -89.12 27.44 -14.15
C GLU A 32 -87.93 27.71 -13.23
N LEU A 33 -88.11 28.57 -12.22
CA LEU A 33 -87.07 28.86 -11.23
C LEU A 33 -86.73 27.62 -10.38
N GLU A 34 -87.74 26.88 -9.92
CA GLU A 34 -87.56 25.64 -9.18
C GLU A 34 -86.84 24.56 -10.02
N GLU A 35 -87.18 24.45 -11.31
CA GLU A 35 -86.51 23.51 -12.23
C GLU A 35 -85.05 23.91 -12.48
N GLN A 36 -84.78 25.20 -12.67
CA GLN A 36 -83.42 25.72 -12.83
C GLN A 36 -82.59 25.46 -11.58
N LEU A 37 -83.14 25.71 -10.39
CA LEU A 37 -82.46 25.47 -9.12
C LEU A 37 -82.13 23.98 -8.93
N LYS A 38 -83.02 23.07 -9.34
CA LYS A 38 -82.75 21.61 -9.35
C LYS A 38 -81.60 21.27 -10.29
N LYS A 39 -81.61 21.80 -11.52
CA LYS A 39 -80.54 21.59 -12.51
C LYS A 39 -79.18 22.10 -12.00
N ASP A 40 -79.15 23.27 -11.39
CA ASP A 40 -77.91 23.85 -10.87
C ASP A 40 -77.41 23.12 -9.62
N ARG A 41 -78.31 22.69 -8.73
CA ARG A 41 -77.97 21.81 -7.61
C ARG A 41 -77.34 20.50 -8.09
N GLU A 42 -77.90 19.88 -9.13
CA GLU A 42 -77.31 18.66 -9.69
C GLU A 42 -75.93 18.90 -10.32
N LYS A 43 -75.77 20.00 -11.07
CA LYS A 43 -74.46 20.38 -11.63
C LYS A 43 -73.45 20.58 -10.50
N PHE A 44 -73.82 21.28 -9.43
CA PHE A 44 -72.96 21.46 -8.27
C PHE A 44 -72.58 20.13 -7.63
N ILE A 45 -73.53 19.22 -7.40
CA ILE A 45 -73.27 17.89 -6.83
C ILE A 45 -72.32 17.09 -7.74
N ARG A 46 -72.53 17.11 -9.06
CA ARG A 46 -71.64 16.44 -10.03
C ARG A 46 -70.22 17.00 -9.96
N SER A 47 -70.07 18.32 -9.96
CA SER A 47 -68.77 18.99 -9.84
C SER A 47 -68.08 18.69 -8.51
N ALA A 48 -68.82 18.70 -7.40
CA ALA A 48 -68.28 18.38 -6.07
C ALA A 48 -67.76 16.93 -6.00
N LYS A 49 -68.50 15.96 -6.57
CA LYS A 49 -68.05 14.55 -6.66
C LYS A 49 -66.76 14.42 -7.47
N GLN A 50 -66.66 15.14 -8.60
CA GLN A 50 -65.44 15.15 -9.40
C GLN A 50 -64.26 15.75 -8.63
N LEU A 51 -64.48 16.82 -7.86
CA LEU A 51 -63.45 17.44 -7.03
C LEU A 51 -62.91 16.48 -5.97
N ILE A 52 -63.81 15.78 -5.25
CA ILE A 52 -63.43 14.76 -4.25
C ILE A 52 -62.57 13.67 -4.90
N THR A 53 -62.95 13.19 -6.08
CA THR A 53 -62.19 12.17 -6.81
C THR A 53 -60.79 12.67 -7.19
N LYS A 54 -60.69 13.89 -7.71
CA LYS A 54 -59.40 14.51 -8.05
C LYS A 54 -58.52 14.70 -6.81
N TYR A 55 -59.11 15.07 -5.68
CA TYR A 55 -58.39 15.22 -4.42
C TYR A 55 -57.78 13.89 -3.96
N HIS A 56 -58.53 12.78 -4.00
CA HIS A 56 -57.99 11.46 -3.66
C HIS A 56 -56.83 11.03 -4.57
N VAL A 57 -56.95 11.26 -5.88
CA VAL A 57 -55.85 10.96 -6.82
C VAL A 57 -54.60 11.79 -6.50
N LEU A 58 -54.79 13.07 -6.13
CA LEU A 58 -53.68 13.94 -5.75
C LEU A 58 -53.03 13.51 -4.43
N ASP A 59 -53.83 13.10 -3.44
CA ASP A 59 -53.35 12.59 -2.15
C ASP A 59 -52.46 11.35 -2.32
N GLU A 60 -52.92 10.37 -3.12
CA GLU A 60 -52.12 9.17 -3.41
C GLU A 60 -50.84 9.51 -4.17
N LYS A 61 -50.90 10.46 -5.12
CA LYS A 61 -49.70 10.93 -5.81
C LYS A 61 -48.71 11.61 -4.85
N ASN A 62 -49.20 12.42 -3.91
CA ASN A 62 -48.35 13.07 -2.91
C ASN A 62 -47.65 12.06 -2.02
N LYS A 63 -48.34 11.00 -1.58
CA LYS A 63 -47.73 9.91 -0.81
C LYS A 63 -46.64 9.19 -1.60
N CYS A 64 -46.90 8.89 -2.87
CA CYS A 64 -45.89 8.27 -3.74
C CYS A 64 -44.63 9.15 -3.85
N MET A 65 -44.80 10.44 -4.13
CA MET A 65 -43.67 11.37 -4.22
C MET A 65 -42.90 11.50 -2.91
N GLN A 66 -43.59 11.45 -1.76
CA GLN A 66 -42.92 11.47 -0.46
C GLN A 66 -42.08 10.21 -0.25
N ASN A 67 -42.62 9.03 -0.56
CA ASN A 67 -41.86 7.78 -0.46
C ASN A 67 -40.64 7.77 -1.38
N ASP A 68 -40.79 8.26 -2.61
CA ASP A 68 -39.67 8.38 -3.56
C ASP A 68 -38.58 9.33 -3.03
N LEU A 69 -38.99 10.43 -2.39
CA LEU A 69 -38.07 11.39 -1.78
C LEU A 69 -37.33 10.78 -0.58
N ASP A 70 -38.04 10.07 0.30
CA ASP A 70 -37.46 9.41 1.46
C ASP A 70 -36.44 8.35 1.04
N HIS A 71 -36.78 7.54 0.03
CA HIS A 71 -35.87 6.55 -0.54
C HIS A 71 -34.62 7.22 -1.15
N SER A 72 -34.79 8.31 -1.89
CA SER A 72 -33.66 9.06 -2.45
C SER A 72 -32.77 9.67 -1.36
N HIS A 73 -33.34 10.09 -0.23
CA HIS A 73 -32.55 10.56 0.91
C HIS A 73 -31.72 9.44 1.53
N GLU A 74 -32.30 8.26 1.74
CA GLU A 74 -31.59 7.08 2.27
C GLU A 74 -30.43 6.67 1.35
N GLU A 75 -30.65 6.63 0.04
CA GLU A 75 -29.58 6.35 -0.93
C GLU A 75 -28.46 7.40 -0.89
N ASN A 76 -28.79 8.68 -0.74
CA ASN A 76 -27.79 9.75 -0.63
C ASN A 76 -26.98 9.64 0.67
N GLU A 77 -27.61 9.28 1.79
CA GLU A 77 -26.88 9.03 3.05
C GLU A 77 -25.92 7.86 2.91
N GLN A 78 -26.34 6.77 2.25
CA GLN A 78 -25.46 5.64 1.98
C GLN A 78 -24.26 6.03 1.10
N LEU A 79 -24.50 6.78 0.02
CA LEU A 79 -23.43 7.27 -0.86
C LEU A 79 -22.46 8.20 -0.12
N GLN A 80 -22.95 9.01 0.80
CA GLN A 80 -22.10 9.87 1.62
C GLN A 80 -21.19 9.03 2.53
N ASN A 81 -21.74 8.00 3.18
CA ASN A 81 -20.95 7.08 4.01
C ASN A 81 -19.87 6.37 3.18
N ASP A 82 -20.21 5.91 1.97
CA ASP A 82 -19.26 5.25 1.07
C ASP A 82 -18.14 6.22 0.63
N LEU A 83 -18.48 7.49 0.36
CA LEU A 83 -17.50 8.53 0.02
C LEU A 83 -16.55 8.83 1.19
N ASP A 84 -17.08 8.93 2.40
CA ASP A 84 -16.27 9.18 3.60
C ASP A 84 -15.28 8.03 3.84
N HIS A 85 -15.74 6.76 3.69
CA HIS A 85 -14.86 5.59 3.76
C HIS A 85 -13.76 5.61 2.69
N LEU A 86 -14.09 5.93 1.44
CA LEU A 86 -13.10 6.04 0.37
C LEU A 86 -12.10 7.18 0.61
N HIS A 87 -12.53 8.26 1.26
CA HIS A 87 -11.64 9.35 1.65
C HIS A 87 -10.59 8.87 2.67
N GLU A 88 -11.02 8.16 3.71
CA GLU A 88 -10.12 7.56 4.71
C GLU A 88 -9.13 6.57 4.06
N GLU A 89 -9.60 5.68 3.19
CA GLU A 89 -8.72 4.76 2.45
C GLU A 89 -7.69 5.51 1.59
N ASN A 90 -8.08 6.60 0.95
CA ASN A 90 -7.18 7.42 0.13
C ASN A 90 -6.14 8.16 0.98
N GLU A 91 -6.49 8.64 2.19
CA GLU A 91 -5.53 9.19 3.13
C GLU A 91 -4.50 8.13 3.58
N HIS A 92 -4.96 6.93 3.89
CA HIS A 92 -4.09 5.80 4.21
C HIS A 92 -3.16 5.44 3.04
N MET A 93 -3.66 5.42 1.81
CA MET A 93 -2.85 5.19 0.62
C MET A 93 -1.83 6.31 0.41
N GLY A 94 -2.21 7.57 0.65
CA GLY A 94 -1.30 8.71 0.62
C GLY A 94 -0.16 8.58 1.63
N ALA A 95 -0.47 8.14 2.86
CA ALA A 95 0.54 7.85 3.88
C ALA A 95 1.50 6.74 3.43
N LEU A 96 0.99 5.65 2.85
CA LEU A 96 1.84 4.57 2.31
C LEU A 96 2.70 5.05 1.14
N HIS A 97 2.15 5.85 0.24
CA HIS A 97 2.89 6.42 -0.89
C HIS A 97 4.06 7.29 -0.40
N SER A 98 3.90 8.03 0.70
CA SER A 98 4.98 8.80 1.31
C SER A 98 6.14 7.95 1.86
N LEU A 99 5.89 6.67 2.17
CA LEU A 99 6.89 5.73 2.67
C LEU A 99 7.69 5.04 1.55
N VAL A 100 7.18 5.03 0.31
CA VAL A 100 7.84 4.39 -0.84
C VAL A 100 9.29 4.87 -1.05
N PRO A 101 9.60 6.18 -0.99
CA PRO A 101 10.98 6.66 -1.16
C PRO A 101 11.93 6.15 -0.07
N PHE A 102 11.46 6.05 1.18
CA PHE A 102 12.24 5.52 2.29
C PHE A 102 12.54 4.03 2.10
N TYR A 103 11.53 3.26 1.70
CA TYR A 103 11.69 1.84 1.38
C TYR A 103 12.71 1.64 0.25
N CYS A 104 12.58 2.38 -0.86
CA CYS A 104 13.54 2.31 -1.98
C CYS A 104 14.97 2.65 -1.53
N LYS A 105 15.13 3.70 -0.70
CA LYS A 105 16.44 4.09 -0.16
C LYS A 105 17.03 3.01 0.74
N LEU A 106 16.22 2.39 1.59
CA LEU A 106 16.65 1.31 2.47
C LEU A 106 17.10 0.08 1.67
N VAL A 107 16.30 -0.35 0.68
CA VAL A 107 16.64 -1.46 -0.22
C VAL A 107 17.95 -1.19 -0.95
N PHE A 108 18.14 0.04 -1.45
CA PHE A 108 19.39 0.43 -2.09
C PHE A 108 20.59 0.34 -1.14
N GLN A 109 20.48 0.86 0.08
CA GLN A 109 21.54 0.77 1.09
C GLN A 109 21.91 -0.67 1.43
N ILE A 110 20.92 -1.52 1.70
CA ILE A 110 21.13 -2.94 1.98
C ILE A 110 21.87 -3.61 0.83
N THR A 111 21.46 -3.34 -0.41
CA THR A 111 22.09 -3.91 -1.60
C THR A 111 23.55 -3.47 -1.74
N CYS A 112 23.84 -2.18 -1.50
CA CYS A 112 25.20 -1.64 -1.51
C CYS A 112 26.09 -2.27 -0.44
N GLU A 113 25.60 -2.41 0.79
CA GLU A 113 26.35 -3.02 1.88
C GLU A 113 26.62 -4.50 1.62
N GLN A 114 25.62 -5.26 1.15
CA GLN A 114 25.80 -6.66 0.78
C GLN A 114 26.89 -6.85 -0.27
N LYS A 115 26.92 -5.99 -1.30
CA LYS A 115 27.97 -6.01 -2.32
C LYS A 115 29.34 -5.70 -1.73
N SER A 116 29.44 -4.68 -0.89
CA SER A 116 30.68 -4.32 -0.18
C SER A 116 31.20 -5.46 0.69
N HIS A 117 30.32 -6.13 1.44
CA HIS A 117 30.65 -7.30 2.25
C HIS A 117 31.15 -8.46 1.40
N ALA A 118 30.51 -8.74 0.26
CA ALA A 118 30.95 -9.79 -0.66
C ALA A 118 32.37 -9.51 -1.19
N ASP A 119 32.65 -8.26 -1.59
CA ASP A 119 33.97 -7.84 -2.07
C ASP A 119 35.05 -7.96 -0.99
N LEU A 120 34.72 -7.60 0.26
CA LEU A 120 35.64 -7.71 1.40
C LEU A 120 35.92 -9.18 1.74
N ASN A 121 34.89 -10.02 1.78
CA ASN A 121 35.03 -11.46 2.01
C ASN A 121 35.90 -12.12 0.93
N ALA A 122 35.73 -11.73 -0.34
CA ALA A 122 36.56 -12.25 -1.44
C ALA A 122 38.05 -11.86 -1.28
N LYS A 123 38.35 -10.65 -0.79
CA LYS A 123 39.73 -10.23 -0.48
C LYS A 123 40.31 -11.03 0.68
N GLN A 124 39.55 -11.20 1.77
CA GLN A 124 39.98 -11.97 2.93
C GLN A 124 40.24 -13.44 2.57
N LEU A 125 39.38 -14.05 1.74
CA LEU A 125 39.58 -15.43 1.31
C LEU A 125 40.88 -15.61 0.52
N LYS A 126 41.19 -14.70 -0.41
CA LYS A 126 42.46 -14.71 -1.16
C LYS A 126 43.68 -14.56 -0.24
N GLU A 127 43.58 -13.73 0.79
CA GLU A 127 44.64 -13.57 1.78
C GLU A 127 44.85 -14.84 2.61
N ILE A 128 43.77 -15.48 3.06
CA ILE A 128 43.81 -16.76 3.78
C ILE A 128 44.47 -17.85 2.93
N GLU A 129 44.11 -17.98 1.65
CA GLU A 129 44.71 -18.96 0.74
C GLU A 129 46.21 -18.71 0.52
N SER A 130 46.62 -17.45 0.40
CA SER A 130 48.03 -17.05 0.29
C SER A 130 48.81 -17.40 1.56
N LEU A 131 48.28 -17.06 2.74
CA LEU A 131 48.89 -17.37 4.03
C LEU A 131 48.99 -18.89 4.25
N LYS A 132 47.96 -19.65 3.89
CA LYS A 132 47.98 -21.12 3.95
C LYS A 132 49.12 -21.70 3.12
N SER A 133 49.33 -21.17 1.91
CA SER A 133 50.41 -21.61 1.02
C SER A 133 51.80 -21.29 1.60
N LYS A 134 51.96 -20.11 2.21
CA LYS A 134 53.21 -19.73 2.90
C LYS A 134 53.49 -20.61 4.12
N ASN A 135 52.46 -20.93 4.91
CA ASN A 135 52.61 -21.81 6.07
C ASN A 135 53.08 -23.21 5.65
N ASN A 136 52.51 -23.79 4.59
CA ASN A 136 52.95 -25.09 4.07
C ASN A 136 54.42 -25.08 3.63
N LEU A 137 54.87 -23.98 3.02
CA LEU A 137 56.27 -23.82 2.61
C LEU A 137 57.21 -23.73 3.83
N LEU A 138 56.83 -22.94 4.84
CA LEU A 138 57.58 -22.82 6.09
C LEU A 138 57.66 -24.15 6.83
N GLU A 139 56.56 -24.89 6.91
CA GLU A 139 56.50 -26.23 7.54
C GLU A 139 57.48 -27.21 6.87
N SER A 140 57.53 -27.20 5.53
CA SER A 140 58.49 -28.00 4.76
C SER A 140 59.95 -27.59 5.04
N SER A 141 60.21 -26.28 5.12
CA SER A 141 61.54 -25.74 5.43
C SER A 141 62.00 -26.10 6.84
N VAL A 142 61.10 -26.01 7.83
CA VAL A 142 61.38 -26.40 9.22
C VAL A 142 61.68 -27.89 9.29
N SER A 143 60.89 -28.74 8.64
CA SER A 143 61.12 -30.19 8.59
C SER A 143 62.50 -30.54 8.01
N SER A 144 62.88 -29.90 6.90
CA SER A 144 64.21 -30.07 6.29
C SER A 144 65.34 -29.63 7.23
N THR A 145 65.19 -28.47 7.87
CA THR A 145 66.18 -27.93 8.81
C THR A 145 66.34 -28.83 10.03
N GLN A 146 65.24 -29.37 10.55
CA GLN A 146 65.24 -30.30 11.67
C GLN A 146 65.93 -31.62 11.34
N LYS A 147 65.78 -32.11 10.10
CA LYS A 147 66.51 -33.29 9.62
C LYS A 147 68.02 -33.04 9.52
N ILE A 148 68.43 -31.85 9.06
CA ILE A 148 69.84 -31.46 9.00
C ILE A 148 70.43 -31.39 10.41
N LEU A 149 69.70 -30.79 11.36
CA LEU A 149 70.12 -30.71 12.76
C LEU A 149 70.36 -32.10 13.35
N PHE A 150 69.42 -33.03 13.18
CA PHE A 150 69.56 -34.41 13.66
C PHE A 150 70.79 -35.12 13.10
N LEU A 151 71.10 -34.94 11.81
CA LEU A 151 72.31 -35.50 11.21
C LEU A 151 73.58 -34.89 11.81
N LYS A 152 73.57 -33.58 12.06
CA LYS A 152 74.70 -32.86 12.67
C LYS A 152 74.92 -33.27 14.12
N ASP A 153 73.86 -33.46 14.89
CA ASP A 153 73.94 -33.95 16.27
C ASP A 153 74.57 -35.36 16.31
N SER A 154 74.14 -36.26 15.41
CA SER A 154 74.73 -37.59 15.29
C SER A 154 76.21 -37.54 14.88
N GLU A 155 76.61 -36.61 14.01
CA GLU A 155 77.99 -36.40 13.59
C GLU A 155 78.85 -35.88 14.76
N ILE A 156 78.32 -34.94 15.54
CA ILE A 156 78.97 -34.43 16.77
C ILE A 156 79.19 -35.55 17.76
N THR A 157 78.17 -36.35 18.09
CA THR A 157 78.31 -37.48 19.03
C THR A 157 79.36 -38.49 18.56
N SER A 158 79.43 -38.76 17.25
CA SER A 158 80.45 -39.64 16.67
C SER A 158 81.86 -39.06 16.80
N LEU A 159 82.03 -37.76 16.59
CA LEU A 159 83.31 -37.08 16.72
C LEU A 159 83.77 -37.01 18.18
N GLU A 160 82.86 -36.71 19.11
CA GLU A 160 83.13 -36.73 20.55
C GLU A 160 83.64 -38.11 21.00
N ALA A 161 83.01 -39.19 20.56
CA ALA A 161 83.46 -40.55 20.86
C ALA A 161 84.88 -40.83 20.32
N ARG A 162 85.18 -40.37 19.10
CA ARG A 162 86.51 -40.54 18.48
C ARG A 162 87.58 -39.71 19.18
N ILE A 163 87.27 -38.49 19.62
CA ILE A 163 88.17 -37.66 20.41
C ILE A 163 88.53 -38.38 21.72
N ASN A 164 87.53 -38.86 22.46
CA ASN A 164 87.75 -39.60 23.71
C ASN A 164 88.64 -40.84 23.51
N GLU A 165 88.47 -41.56 22.40
CA GLU A 165 89.30 -42.72 22.06
C GLU A 165 90.76 -42.33 21.78
N LEU A 166 90.97 -41.27 21.01
CA LEU A 166 92.31 -40.74 20.70
C LEU A 166 93.01 -40.19 21.95
N GLU A 167 92.28 -39.52 22.84
CA GLU A 167 92.80 -39.05 24.13
C GLU A 167 93.29 -40.23 24.99
N ALA A 168 92.51 -41.33 25.06
CA ALA A 168 92.91 -42.53 25.78
C ALA A 168 94.10 -43.27 25.13
N GLU A 169 94.23 -43.25 23.80
CA GLU A 169 95.41 -43.74 23.08
C GLU A 169 96.66 -42.93 23.42
N LEU A 170 96.55 -41.61 23.37
CA LEU A 170 97.63 -40.69 23.70
C LEU A 170 98.14 -40.94 25.12
N GLU A 171 97.23 -41.05 26.10
CA GLU A 171 97.59 -41.30 27.48
C GLU A 171 98.29 -42.65 27.67
N ARG A 172 97.83 -43.71 26.99
CA ARG A 172 98.54 -45.02 26.96
C ARG A 172 99.94 -44.90 26.38
N THR A 173 100.11 -44.18 25.27
CA THR A 173 101.44 -44.00 24.66
C THR A 173 102.38 -43.20 25.54
N ALA A 174 101.89 -42.16 26.23
CA ALA A 174 102.67 -41.37 27.17
C ALA A 174 103.12 -42.20 28.39
N GLN A 175 102.22 -43.02 28.95
CA GLN A 175 102.58 -43.95 30.03
C GLN A 175 103.62 -44.98 29.59
N LYS A 176 103.51 -45.51 28.36
CA LYS A 176 104.49 -46.45 27.80
C LYS A 176 105.86 -45.81 27.60
N ALA A 177 105.94 -44.58 27.09
CA ALA A 177 107.20 -43.86 26.90
C ALA A 177 107.94 -43.61 28.23
N LEU A 178 107.23 -43.24 29.30
CA LEU A 178 107.79 -43.10 30.65
C LEU A 178 108.35 -44.41 31.22
N LEU A 179 107.78 -45.56 30.85
CA LEU A 179 108.27 -46.87 31.28
C LEU A 179 109.53 -47.30 30.52
N ASP A 180 109.65 -46.95 29.23
CA ASP A 180 110.85 -47.23 28.42
C ASP A 180 112.04 -46.33 28.83
N GLU A 181 111.82 -45.05 29.20
CA GLU A 181 112.89 -44.18 29.74
C GLU A 181 113.39 -44.61 31.14
N GLY A 182 112.54 -45.26 31.95
CA GLY A 182 112.93 -45.83 33.23
C GLY A 182 113.78 -47.11 33.14
N ALA A 183 113.78 -47.78 31.98
CA ALA A 183 114.58 -48.97 31.75
C ALA A 183 116.04 -48.65 31.33
N GLU A 184 116.28 -47.52 30.65
CA GLU A 184 117.65 -47.10 30.29
C GLU A 184 118.44 -46.50 31.48
N ALA A 185 117.77 -46.02 32.53
CA ALA A 185 118.43 -45.43 33.70
C ALA A 185 118.98 -46.45 34.71
N LYS A 186 118.80 -47.77 34.51
CA LYS A 186 119.30 -48.81 35.43
C LYS A 186 120.54 -49.57 34.96
N ASP A 187 121.05 -49.29 33.75
CA ASP A 187 122.25 -49.94 33.21
C ASP A 187 123.51 -49.04 33.21
N SER A 188 123.49 -47.88 33.89
CA SER A 188 124.66 -46.97 33.96
C SER A 188 125.43 -46.94 35.28
N ASP A 189 125.06 -47.77 36.28
CA ASP A 189 125.92 -48.05 37.44
C ASP A 189 126.67 -49.37 37.23
N THR A 190 127.71 -49.37 36.39
CA THR A 190 128.90 -50.24 36.54
C THR A 190 130.12 -49.68 35.83
#